data_AF-A0A2T0RUQ5-F1
#
_entry.id   AF-A0A2T0RUQ5-F1
#
_cell.length_a   1.000
_cell.length_b   1.000
_cell.length_c   1.000
_cell.angle_alpha   90.00
_cell.angle_beta   90.00
_cell.angle_gamma   90.00
#
_symmetry.space_group_name_H-M   'P 1'
#
loop_
_entity.id
_entity.type
_entity.pdbx_description
1 polymer ?
#
loop_
_entity_poly.entity_id
_entity_poly.type
_entity_poly.pdbx_seq_one_letter_code
_entity_poly.pdbx_strand_id
1 'polypeptide(L)'
;MPDLLKILAFYQLVLTFSMAGALPGECRAAAEPERSRVCEAFLSRSERNDLASADPRLRDARLRKGYLRFESWERANPDIVAVLMRKAAT
;
A
#
# COMPACT_ATOMS: atom_id res chain seq x y z
N MET A 1 11.31 7.87 -4.45
CA MET A 1 11.84 6.77 -3.63
C MET A 1 10.68 6.19 -2.83
N PRO A 2 10.51 4.85 -2.77
CA PRO A 2 9.43 4.21 -2.01
C PRO A 2 9.51 4.59 -0.53
N ASP A 3 8.35 4.85 0.08
CA ASP A 3 8.23 5.21 1.48
C ASP A 3 8.14 3.94 2.34
N LEU A 4 9.29 3.43 2.76
CA LEU A 4 9.41 2.14 3.45
C LEU A 4 8.64 2.11 4.78
N LEU A 5 8.49 3.25 5.45
CA LEU A 5 7.72 3.34 6.70
C LEU A 5 6.22 3.14 6.45
N LYS A 6 5.69 3.71 5.36
CA LYS A 6 4.29 3.47 4.97
C LYS A 6 4.05 2.03 4.54
N ILE A 7 5.00 1.45 3.81
CA ILE A 7 4.91 0.04 3.39
C ILE A 7 4.96 -0.88 4.62
N LEU A 8 5.83 -0.60 5.59
CA LEU A 8 5.87 -1.32 6.86
C LEU A 8 4.54 -1.21 7.62
N ALA A 9 4.00 0.00 7.76
CA ALA A 9 2.71 0.22 8.43
C ALA A 9 1.57 -0.56 7.76
N PHE A 10 1.54 -0.61 6.42
CA PHE A 10 0.60 -1.43 5.67
C PHE A 10 0.72 -2.92 6.02
N TYR A 11 1.92 -3.49 5.99
CA TYR A 11 2.11 -4.90 6.34
C TYR A 11 1.80 -5.20 7.81
N GLN A 12 2.12 -4.29 8.73
CA GLN A 12 1.76 -4.43 10.16
C GLN A 12 0.25 -4.52 10.33
N LEU A 13 -0.50 -3.67 9.63
CA LEU A 13 -1.95 -3.67 9.70
C LEU A 13 -2.54 -4.98 9.13
N VAL A 14 -2.02 -5.44 7.98
CA VAL A 14 -2.44 -6.72 7.37
C VAL A 14 -2.21 -7.89 8.34
N LEU A 15 -1.05 -7.95 8.99
CA LEU A 15 -0.74 -8.99 9.97
C LEU A 15 -1.61 -8.87 11.23
N THR A 16 -1.87 -7.65 11.70
CA THR A 16 -2.72 -7.39 12.86
C THR A 16 -4.13 -7.95 12.65
N PHE A 17 -4.73 -7.69 11.48
CA PHE A 17 -6.03 -8.26 11.13
C PHE A 17 -5.99 -9.77 10.95
N SER A 18 -4.93 -10.29 10.34
CA SER A 18 -4.74 -11.75 10.21
C SER A 18 -4.67 -12.43 11.58
N MET A 19 -3.99 -11.83 12.55
CA MET A 19 -3.89 -12.34 13.93
C MET A 19 -5.22 -12.24 14.69
N ALA A 20 -6.04 -11.24 14.37
CA ALA A 20 -7.40 -11.10 14.90
C ALA A 20 -8.39 -12.12 14.31
N GLY A 21 -7.96 -13.00 13.40
CA GLY A 21 -8.78 -14.05 12.80
C GLY A 21 -9.52 -13.63 11.53
N ALA A 22 -9.22 -12.45 10.97
CA ALA A 22 -9.81 -12.02 9.70
C ALA A 22 -9.28 -12.89 8.54
N LEU A 23 -10.14 -13.17 7.58
CA LEU A 23 -9.76 -13.89 6.36
C LEU A 23 -8.80 -13.03 5.52
N PRO A 24 -7.97 -13.62 4.64
CA PRO A 24 -7.01 -12.86 3.83
C PRO A 24 -7.64 -11.74 2.99
N GLY A 25 -8.88 -11.93 2.50
CA GLY A 25 -9.63 -10.89 1.80
C GLY A 25 -10.05 -9.73 2.71
N GLU A 26 -10.44 -10.04 3.94
CA GLU A 26 -10.85 -9.06 4.95
C GLU A 26 -9.66 -8.27 5.47
N CYS A 27 -8.52 -8.92 5.68
CA CYS A 27 -7.26 -8.25 6.06
C CYS A 27 -6.87 -7.19 5.03
N ARG A 28 -7.00 -7.51 3.73
CA ARG A 28 -6.69 -6.58 2.63
C ARG A 28 -7.69 -5.43 2.58
N ALA A 29 -8.99 -5.71 2.73
CA ALA A 29 -10.01 -4.68 2.75
C ALA A 29 -9.85 -3.72 3.94
N ALA A 30 -9.54 -4.26 5.12
CA ALA A 30 -9.33 -3.48 6.32
C ALA A 30 -8.03 -2.63 6.27
N ALA A 31 -7.02 -3.09 5.53
CA ALA A 31 -5.77 -2.35 5.28
C ALA A 31 -5.78 -1.48 4.02
N GLU A 32 -6.94 -1.32 3.37
CA GLU A 32 -7.06 -0.53 2.14
C GLU A 32 -6.70 0.97 2.31
N PRO A 33 -7.00 1.65 3.44
CA PRO A 33 -6.58 3.03 3.64
C PRO A 33 -5.04 3.18 3.66
N GLU A 34 -4.34 2.30 4.35
CA GLU A 34 -2.88 2.24 4.42
C GLU A 34 -2.29 1.89 3.05
N ARG A 35 -2.90 0.93 2.35
CA ARG A 35 -2.52 0.57 0.98
C ARG A 35 -2.66 1.73 0.01
N SER A 36 -3.74 2.51 0.12
CA SER A 36 -3.96 3.72 -0.69
C SER A 36 -2.84 4.74 -0.46
N ARG A 37 -2.46 4.99 0.80
CA ARG A 37 -1.35 5.89 1.16
C ARG A 37 0.00 5.42 0.61
N VAL A 38 0.25 4.11 0.61
CA VAL A 38 1.43 3.53 -0.05
C VAL A 38 1.38 3.81 -1.54
N CYS A 39 0.26 3.52 -2.20
CA CYS A 39 0.10 3.72 -3.64
C CYS A 39 0.27 5.19 -4.06
N GLU A 40 -0.18 6.14 -3.24
CA GLU A 40 0.08 7.57 -3.45
C GLU A 40 1.56 7.93 -3.43
N ALA A 41 2.37 7.25 -2.60
CA ALA A 41 3.81 7.47 -2.56
C ALA A 41 4.52 6.98 -3.85
N PHE A 42 3.90 6.08 -4.61
CA PHE A 42 4.38 5.61 -5.92
C PHE A 42 3.92 6.49 -7.10
N LEU A 43 3.09 7.49 -6.85
CA LEU A 43 2.73 8.50 -7.84
C LEU A 43 3.81 9.60 -7.94
N SER A 44 3.99 10.12 -9.14
CA SER A 44 4.80 11.32 -9.37
C SER A 44 4.14 12.56 -8.74
N ARG A 45 4.90 13.66 -8.65
CA ARG A 45 4.36 14.91 -8.10
C ARG A 45 3.15 15.43 -8.88
N SER A 46 3.17 15.35 -10.21
CA SER A 46 2.02 15.79 -11.02
C SER A 46 0.81 14.90 -10.78
N GLU A 47 1.00 13.57 -10.78
CA GLU A 47 -0.09 12.61 -10.54
C GLU A 47 -0.70 12.78 -9.14
N ARG A 48 0.09 13.13 -8.12
CA ARG A 48 -0.42 13.44 -6.78
C ARG A 48 -1.21 14.74 -6.74
N ASN A 49 -0.76 15.77 -7.46
CA ASN A 49 -1.51 17.02 -7.57
C ASN A 49 -2.86 16.77 -8.26
N ASP A 50 -2.85 15.99 -9.34
CA ASP A 50 -4.06 15.57 -10.04
C ASP A 50 -4.99 14.77 -9.13
N LEU A 51 -4.43 13.92 -8.25
CA LEU A 51 -5.22 13.17 -7.27
C LEU A 51 -5.84 14.08 -6.21
N ALA A 52 -5.10 15.09 -5.74
CA ALA A 52 -5.57 16.03 -4.72
C ALA A 52 -6.70 16.94 -5.24
N SER A 53 -6.69 17.27 -6.53
CA SER A 53 -7.74 18.08 -7.17
C SER A 53 -8.87 17.25 -7.78
N ALA A 54 -8.83 15.91 -7.67
CA ALA A 54 -9.81 15.03 -8.29
C ALA A 54 -11.11 14.93 -7.48
N ASP A 55 -12.20 14.61 -8.17
CA ASP A 55 -13.43 14.11 -7.53
C ASP A 55 -13.07 12.88 -6.67
N PRO A 56 -13.45 12.85 -5.38
CA PRO A 56 -13.24 11.70 -4.50
C PRO A 56 -13.73 10.37 -5.08
N ARG A 57 -14.78 10.38 -5.91
CA ARG A 57 -15.33 9.18 -6.57
C ARG A 57 -14.38 8.57 -7.59
N LEU A 58 -13.44 9.35 -8.12
CA LEU A 58 -12.44 8.91 -9.09
C LEU A 58 -11.09 8.54 -8.45
N ARG A 59 -11.00 8.64 -7.11
CA ARG A 59 -9.75 8.42 -6.39
C ARG A 59 -9.15 7.04 -6.69
N ASP A 60 -9.95 5.98 -6.60
CA ASP A 60 -9.50 4.61 -6.83
C ASP A 60 -8.97 4.39 -8.25
N ALA A 61 -9.68 4.95 -9.24
CA ALA A 61 -9.25 4.88 -10.64
C ALA A 61 -7.90 5.58 -10.87
N ARG A 62 -7.65 6.69 -10.18
CA ARG A 62 -6.38 7.44 -10.27
C ARG A 62 -5.26 6.79 -9.47
N LEU A 63 -5.57 6.13 -8.35
CA LEU A 63 -4.60 5.34 -7.58
C LEU A 63 -4.14 4.09 -8.32
N ARG A 64 -4.88 3.60 -9.33
CA ARG A 64 -4.54 2.38 -10.09
C ARG A 64 -3.11 2.35 -10.61
N LYS A 65 -2.56 3.49 -11.06
CA LYS A 65 -1.13 3.57 -11.45
C LYS A 65 -0.19 3.36 -10.28
N GLY A 66 -0.52 3.93 -9.12
CA GLY A 66 0.20 3.71 -7.86
C GLY A 66 0.18 2.24 -7.44
N TYR A 67 -0.98 1.58 -7.51
CA TYR A 67 -1.11 0.14 -7.25
C TYR A 67 -0.20 -0.70 -8.15
N LEU A 68 -0.27 -0.47 -9.47
CA LEU A 68 0.54 -1.24 -10.43
C LEU A 68 2.06 -1.04 -10.20
N ARG A 69 2.48 0.18 -9.86
CA ARG A 69 3.88 0.48 -9.54
C ARG A 69 4.30 -0.14 -8.21
N PHE A 70 3.43 -0.15 -7.21
CA PHE A 70 3.70 -0.81 -5.93
C PHE A 70 3.85 -2.33 -6.13
N GLU A 71 2.94 -2.99 -6.84
CA GLU A 71 3.07 -4.42 -7.15
C GLU A 71 4.34 -4.73 -7.96
N SER A 72 4.66 -3.90 -8.95
CA SER A 72 5.89 -4.05 -9.72
C SER A 72 7.12 -3.89 -8.85
N TRP A 73 7.09 -2.98 -7.88
CA TRP A 73 8.16 -2.78 -6.93
C TRP A 73 8.30 -3.98 -5.98
N GLU A 74 7.21 -4.52 -5.46
CA GLU A 74 7.24 -5.72 -4.61
C GLU A 74 7.88 -6.91 -5.34
N ARG A 75 7.50 -7.14 -6.60
CA ARG A 75 8.08 -8.21 -7.43
C ARG A 75 9.56 -8.00 -7.72
N ALA A 76 9.99 -6.75 -7.87
CA ALA A 76 11.38 -6.41 -8.16
C ALA A 76 12.29 -6.41 -6.92
N ASN A 77 11.73 -6.35 -5.70
CA ASN A 77 12.48 -6.23 -4.45
C ASN A 77 12.04 -7.28 -3.41
N PRO A 78 12.09 -8.59 -3.73
CA PRO A 78 11.56 -9.64 -2.86
C PRO A 78 12.30 -9.73 -1.51
N ASP A 79 13.58 -9.38 -1.49
CA ASP A 79 14.43 -9.33 -0.30
C ASP A 79 13.98 -8.23 0.68
N ILE A 80 13.70 -7.02 0.16
CA ILE A 80 13.19 -5.90 0.94
C ILE A 80 11.81 -6.23 1.50
N VAL A 81 10.92 -6.78 0.66
CA VAL A 81 9.59 -7.22 1.08
C VAL A 81 9.69 -8.25 2.21
N ALA A 82 10.58 -9.24 2.10
CA ALA A 82 10.78 -10.23 3.15
C ALA A 82 11.29 -9.61 4.46
N VAL A 83 12.18 -8.62 4.40
CA VAL A 83 12.62 -7.88 5.60
C VAL A 83 11.47 -7.10 6.22
N LEU A 84 10.69 -6.38 5.42
CA LEU A 84 9.56 -5.58 5.89
C LEU A 84 8.47 -6.46 6.52
N MET A 85 8.13 -7.59 5.90
CA MET A 85 7.18 -8.56 6.44
C MET A 85 7.65 -9.15 7.77
N ARG A 86 8.93 -9.50 7.91
CA ARG A 86 9.49 -9.96 9.19
C ARG A 86 9.40 -8.89 10.28
N LYS A 87 9.73 -7.64 9.92
CA LYS A 87 9.63 -6.50 10.85
C LYS A 87 8.18 -6.18 11.21
N ALA A 88 7.24 -6.40 10.30
CA ALA A 88 5.83 -6.18 10.56
C ALA A 88 5.25 -7.19 11.56
N ALA A 89 5.88 -8.36 11.70
CA ALA A 89 5.50 -9.39 12.66
C ALA A 89 6.18 -9.24 14.05
N THR A 90 7.02 -8.21 14.23
CA THR A 90 7.73 -7.92 15.48
C THR A 90 7.03 -6.82 16.25
#